data_AF-A0A7W1V0D7-F1
#
_entry.id   AF-A0A7W1V0D7-F1
#
_cell.length_a   1.000
_cell.length_b   1.000
_cell.length_c   1.000
_cell.angle_alpha   90.00
_cell.angle_beta   90.00
_cell.angle_gamma   90.00
#
_symmetry.space_group_name_H-M   'P 1'
#
loop_
_entity.id
_entity.type
_entity.pdbx_description
1 polymer ?
#
loop_
_entity_poly.entity_id
_entity_poly.type
_entity_poly.pdbx_seq_one_letter_code
_entity_poly.pdbx_strand_id
1 'polypeptide(L)'
;IEYSTFLNYRFSPQKSIYVNYSLNNTPPTLEQVQPFEDVSDPLNTIIGNPDLEPVNTHAAYFGYNAFNFQTGTGMNLYSTISVANNQVTPVIFLMKI
;
A
#
# COMPACT_ATOMS: atom_id res chain seq x y z
N ILE A 1 5.83 8.25 0.56
CA ILE A 1 6.80 7.23 0.10
C ILE A 1 8.02 7.32 0.99
N GLU A 2 8.22 6.31 1.83
CA GLU A 2 9.40 6.25 2.70
C GLU A 2 10.56 5.53 2.03
N TYR A 3 10.26 4.52 1.23
CA TYR A 3 11.25 3.78 0.49
C TYR A 3 10.79 3.53 -0.94
N SER A 4 11.69 3.71 -1.89
CA SER A 4 11.49 3.29 -3.28
C SER A 4 12.77 2.68 -3.82
N THR A 5 12.63 1.57 -4.53
CA THR A 5 13.72 0.88 -5.21
C THR A 5 13.30 0.61 -6.64
N PHE A 6 14.20 0.92 -7.57
CA PHE A 6 14.02 0.63 -8.97
C PHE A 6 15.23 -0.15 -9.47
N LEU A 7 14.97 -1.30 -10.09
CA LEU A 7 15.95 -2.14 -10.73
C LEU A 7 15.56 -2.32 -12.20
N ASN A 8 16.51 -2.09 -13.10
CA ASN A 8 16.37 -2.37 -14.52
C ASN A 8 17.54 -3.24 -14.96
N TYR A 9 17.24 -4.35 -15.62
CA TYR A 9 18.26 -5.23 -16.17
C TYR A 9 17.93 -5.57 -17.62
N ARG A 10 18.93 -5.47 -18.48
CA ARG A 10 18.82 -5.75 -19.91
C ARG A 10 19.61 -7.01 -20.24
N PHE A 11 18.91 -8.11 -20.50
CA PHE A 11 19.52 -9.39 -20.88
C PHE A 11 20.10 -9.35 -22.29
N SER A 12 19.44 -8.63 -23.20
CA SER A 12 19.89 -8.42 -24.58
C SER A 12 19.33 -7.09 -25.11
N PRO A 13 19.81 -6.58 -26.25
CA PRO A 13 19.25 -5.36 -26.84
C PRO A 13 17.73 -5.39 -27.02
N GLN A 14 17.17 -6.59 -27.14
CA GLN A 14 15.76 -6.87 -27.40
C GLN A 14 14.97 -7.26 -26.14
N LYS A 15 15.63 -7.55 -25.01
CA LYS A 15 14.97 -8.09 -23.79
C LYS A 15 15.39 -7.34 -22.55
N SER A 16 14.43 -6.81 -21.80
CA SER A 16 14.65 -6.15 -20.52
C SER A 16 13.63 -6.58 -19.48
N ILE A 17 14.05 -6.50 -18.22
CA ILE A 17 13.20 -6.66 -17.05
C ILE A 17 13.38 -5.44 -16.18
N TYR A 18 12.32 -5.05 -15.51
CA TYR A 18 12.40 -4.02 -14.50
C TYR A 18 11.49 -4.35 -13.33
N VAL A 19 11.92 -3.92 -12.17
CA VAL A 19 11.22 -4.10 -10.91
C VAL A 19 11.23 -2.75 -10.21
N ASN A 20 10.06 -2.26 -9.85
CA ASN A 20 9.90 -1.13 -8.97
C ASN A 20 9.24 -1.64 -7.68
N TYR A 21 9.78 -1.27 -6.53
CA TYR A 21 9.20 -1.57 -5.24
C TYR A 21 9.10 -0.28 -4.44
N SER A 22 7.97 -0.03 -3.81
CA SER A 22 7.75 1.13 -2.97
C SER A 22 7.05 0.74 -1.67
N LEU A 23 7.47 1.40 -0.60
CA LEU A 23 6.84 1.34 0.71
C LEU A 23 6.30 2.73 1.05
N ASN A 24 5.02 2.77 1.37
CA ASN A 24 4.35 3.95 1.88
C ASN A 24 3.86 3.68 3.28
N ASN A 25 4.38 4.43 4.25
CA ASN A 25 3.83 4.43 5.59
C ASN A 25 2.98 5.68 5.72
N THR A 26 1.71 5.48 6.04
CA THR A 26 0.77 6.57 6.29
C THR A 26 0.59 6.63 7.80
N PRO A 27 1.09 7.69 8.47
CA PRO A 27 0.85 7.85 9.90
C PRO A 27 -0.66 7.97 10.17
N PRO A 28 -1.15 7.48 11.33
CA PRO A 28 -2.56 7.64 11.72
C PRO A 28 -2.91 9.13 11.84
N THR A 29 -4.17 9.48 11.57
CA THR A 29 -4.62 10.88 11.64
C THR A 29 -4.78 11.33 13.09
N LEU A 30 -4.61 12.64 13.35
CA LEU A 30 -4.64 13.22 14.71
C LEU A 30 -5.96 12.95 15.45
N GLU A 31 -7.07 12.85 14.71
CA GLU A 31 -8.42 12.51 15.20
C GLU A 31 -8.55 11.05 15.70
N GLN A 32 -7.63 10.16 15.30
CA GLN A 32 -7.56 8.78 15.78
C GLN A 32 -6.74 8.64 17.08
N VAL A 33 -5.90 9.65 17.38
CA VAL A 33 -4.97 9.66 18.53
C VAL A 33 -5.49 10.53 19.67
N GLN A 34 -6.33 11.53 19.40
CA GLN A 34 -6.92 12.35 20.45
C GLN A 34 -8.27 11.78 20.91
N PRO A 35 -8.40 11.35 22.18
CA PRO A 35 -9.68 10.99 22.77
C PRO A 35 -10.38 12.28 23.19
N PHE A 36 -10.90 13.05 22.23
CA PHE A 36 -11.91 14.06 22.60
C PHE A 36 -13.23 13.31 22.77
N GLU A 37 -13.48 12.88 24.01
CA GLU A 37 -14.81 12.45 24.44
C GLU A 37 -15.76 13.64 24.30
N ASP A 38 -16.53 13.68 23.22
CA ASP A 38 -17.75 14.48 23.20
C ASP A 38 -18.78 13.76 24.08
N VAL A 39 -18.82 14.15 25.36
CA VAL A 39 -19.77 13.66 26.37
C VAL A 39 -21.20 14.20 26.18
N SER A 40 -21.50 14.84 25.05
CA SER A 40 -22.86 15.34 24.77
C SER A 40 -23.87 14.23 24.45
N ASP A 41 -23.41 13.01 24.14
CA ASP A 41 -24.28 11.85 23.88
C ASP A 41 -23.70 10.53 24.46
N PRO A 42 -24.12 10.10 25.67
CA PRO A 42 -23.51 8.98 26.40
C PRO A 42 -23.73 7.59 25.77
N LEU A 43 -24.40 7.49 24.62
CA LEU A 43 -24.62 6.22 23.91
C LEU A 43 -23.51 5.88 22.89
N ASN A 44 -22.65 6.85 22.54
CA ASN A 44 -21.60 6.68 21.51
C ASN A 44 -20.25 7.22 21.98
N THR A 45 -19.63 6.55 22.95
CA THR A 45 -18.24 6.86 23.34
C THR A 45 -17.28 6.33 22.27
N ILE A 46 -16.77 7.22 21.40
CA ILE A 46 -15.70 6.91 20.44
C ILE A 46 -14.37 7.01 21.18
N ILE A 47 -13.88 5.89 21.70
CA ILE A 47 -12.51 5.83 22.26
C ILE A 47 -11.56 5.62 21.07
N GLY A 48 -10.75 6.64 20.74
CA GLY A 48 -9.64 6.50 19.79
C GLY A 48 -8.66 5.44 20.31
N ASN A 49 -8.21 4.52 19.45
CA ASN A 49 -7.30 3.44 19.83
C ASN A 49 -5.84 3.97 19.84
N PRO A 50 -5.22 4.18 21.02
CA PRO A 50 -3.85 4.70 21.11
C PRO A 50 -2.78 3.71 20.60
N ASP A 51 -3.13 2.46 20.31
CA ASP A 51 -2.23 1.41 19.78
C ASP A 51 -2.24 1.34 18.24
N LEU A 52 -2.71 2.38 17.55
CA LEU A 52 -2.76 2.40 16.08
C LEU A 52 -1.36 2.42 15.47
N GLU A 53 -0.87 1.24 15.10
CA GLU A 53 0.34 1.08 14.31
C GLU A 53 0.18 1.74 12.91
N PRO A 54 1.22 2.38 12.36
CA PRO A 54 1.19 2.99 11.03
C PRO A 54 0.70 2.02 9.95
N VAL A 55 -0.11 2.50 9.01
CA VAL A 55 -0.53 1.71 7.84
C VAL A 55 0.64 1.61 6.88
N ASN A 56 1.19 0.42 6.73
CA ASN A 56 2.31 0.16 5.82
C ASN A 56 1.78 -0.46 4.53
N THR A 57 1.92 0.26 3.42
CA THR A 57 1.50 -0.21 2.09
C THR A 57 2.71 -0.54 1.24
N HIS A 58 2.83 -1.82 0.88
CA HIS A 58 3.86 -2.35 0.01
C HIS A 58 3.32 -2.44 -1.42
N ALA A 59 3.96 -1.78 -2.38
CA ALA A 59 3.60 -1.89 -3.79
C ALA A 59 4.82 -2.32 -4.60
N ALA A 60 4.71 -3.46 -5.27
CA ALA A 60 5.70 -3.99 -6.20
C ALA A 60 5.12 -3.98 -7.62
N TYR A 61 5.91 -3.49 -8.56
CA TYR A 61 5.61 -3.49 -9.98
C TYR A 61 6.74 -4.20 -10.73
N PHE A 62 6.36 -5.20 -11.49
CA PHE A 62 7.24 -6.00 -12.32
C PHE A 62 6.89 -5.79 -13.77
N GLY A 63 7.90 -5.60 -14.62
CA GLY A 63 7.72 -5.58 -16.05
C GLY A 63 8.82 -6.32 -16.79
N TYR A 64 8.42 -7.03 -17.83
CA TYR A 64 9.29 -7.71 -18.77
C TYR A 64 8.93 -7.26 -20.18
N ASN A 65 9.92 -6.85 -20.96
CA ASN A 65 9.76 -6.45 -22.35
C ASN A 65 10.70 -7.31 -23.20
N ALA A 66 10.16 -7.94 -24.23
CA ALA A 66 10.91 -8.66 -25.23
C ALA A 66 10.43 -8.24 -26.61
N PHE A 67 11.17 -7.38 -27.31
CA PHE A 67 10.80 -6.89 -28.62
C PHE A 67 11.95 -7.07 -29.62
N ASN A 68 11.69 -7.84 -30.68
CA ASN A 68 12.61 -8.05 -31.77
C ASN A 68 12.21 -7.20 -32.99
N PHE A 69 12.97 -6.13 -33.22
CA PHE A 69 12.78 -5.22 -34.35
C PHE A 69 13.00 -5.88 -35.73
N GLN A 70 13.83 -6.92 -35.82
CA GLN A 70 14.16 -7.57 -37.09
C GLN A 70 13.00 -8.43 -37.61
N THR A 71 12.31 -9.11 -36.70
CA THR A 71 11.15 -9.96 -37.02
C THR A 71 9.82 -9.23 -36.80
N GLY A 72 9.83 -8.02 -36.21
CA GLY A 72 8.64 -7.26 -35.85
C GLY A 72 7.80 -7.92 -34.75
N THR A 73 8.36 -8.88 -34.02
CA THR A 73 7.64 -9.65 -33.01
C THR A 73 8.07 -9.26 -31.61
N GLY A 74 7.13 -9.25 -30.67
CA GLY A 74 7.44 -8.98 -29.29
C GLY A 74 6.35 -9.39 -28.31
N MET A 75 6.72 -9.40 -27.04
CA MET A 75 5.90 -9.76 -25.91
C MET A 75 6.27 -8.84 -24.75
N ASN A 76 5.25 -8.28 -24.10
CA ASN A 76 5.41 -7.51 -22.88
C ASN A 76 4.54 -8.12 -21.79
N LEU A 77 5.08 -8.21 -20.59
CA LEU A 77 4.39 -8.71 -19.41
C LEU A 77 4.56 -7.69 -18.30
N TYR A 78 3.44 -7.34 -17.67
CA TYR A 78 3.42 -6.42 -16.54
C TYR A 78 2.63 -7.05 -15.40
N SER A 79 3.08 -6.86 -14.16
CA SER A 79 2.40 -7.38 -12.98
C SER A 79 2.55 -6.39 -11.84
N THR A 80 1.45 -6.14 -11.14
CA THR A 80 1.41 -5.24 -9.99
C THR A 80 0.92 -6.03 -8.79
N ILE A 81 1.63 -5.94 -7.68
CA ILE A 81 1.28 -6.56 -6.41
C ILE A 81 1.22 -5.43 -5.38
N SER A 82 0.09 -5.31 -4.69
CA SER A 82 -0.09 -4.34 -3.61
C SER A 82 -0.57 -5.07 -2.37
N VAL A 83 0.10 -4.86 -1.25
CA VAL A 83 -0.24 -5.44 0.04
C VAL A 83 -0.29 -4.31 1.07
N ALA A 84 -1.45 -4.14 1.70
CA ALA A 84 -1.63 -3.22 2.81
C ALA A 84 -1.60 -3.99 4.13
N ASN A 85 -0.66 -3.65 4.99
CA ASN A 85 -0.58 -4.17 6.34
C ASN A 85 -1.23 -3.15 7.30
N ASN A 86 -1.92 -3.66 8.33
CA ASN A 86 -2.56 -2.88 9.39
C ASN A 86 -3.67 -1.93 8.91
N GLN A 87 -4.50 -2.37 7.96
CA GLN A 87 -5.70 -1.62 7.61
C GLN A 87 -6.67 -1.60 8.80
N VAL A 88 -6.77 -0.44 9.44
CA VAL A 88 -7.66 -0.17 10.58
C VAL A 88 -9.10 -0.30 10.12
N THR A 89 -9.79 -1.37 10.52
CA THR A 89 -11.25 -1.40 10.50
C THR A 89 -11.75 -0.78 11.81
N PRO A 90 -12.66 0.20 11.76
CA PRO A 90 -13.29 0.70 12.98
C PRO A 90 -14.02 -0.47 13.66
N VAL A 91 -13.58 -0.84 14.86
CA VAL A 91 -14.28 -1.80 15.70
C VAL A 91 -15.49 -1.08 16.29
N ILE A 92 -16.64 -1.22 15.65
CA ILE A 92 -17.91 -0.74 16.20
C ILE A 92 -18.34 -1.77 17.26
N PHE A 93 -18.14 -1.43 18.54
CA PHE A 93 -18.65 -2.23 19.64
C PHE A 93 -20.14 -1.94 19.81
N LEU A 94 -21.00 -2.73 19.15
CA LEU A 94 -22.44 -2.67 19.41
C LEU A 94 -22.72 -3.34 20.76
N MET A 95 -22.92 -2.51 21.80
CA MET A 95 -23.46 -3.00 23.07
C MET A 95 -24.93 -3.37 22.83
N LYS A 96 -25.24 -4.67 22.88
CA LYS A 96 -26.63 -5.16 22.88
C LYS A 96 -27.22 -4.92 24.26
N ILE A 97 -28.36 -4.23 24.30
CA ILE A 97 -29.28 -4.15 25.44
C ILE A 97 -30.17 -5.41 25.43
#